data_AF-A0A1Y4QPI8-F1
#
_entry.id   AF-A0A1Y4QPI8-F1
#
_cell.length_a   1.000
_cell.length_b   1.000
_cell.length_c   1.000
_cell.angle_alpha   90.00
_cell.angle_beta   90.00
_cell.angle_gamma   90.00
#
_symmetry.space_group_name_H-M   'P 1'
#
loop_
_entity.id
_entity.type
_entity.pdbx_description
1 polymer ?
#
loop_
_entity_poly.entity_id
_entity_poly.type
_entity_poly.pdbx_seq_one_letter_code
_entity_poly.pdbx_strand_id
1 'polypeptide(L)'
;MDVRKTLQKNGLTLFGFAEMLNISRPTLNSYIRIFEAGSNIPNAKYQIIFEELFNYSLPKKEFEKKLNKYRNLVQRDKSMGVLELEADATDLFTSVIRNIKKDFSSGNYDENIYIFINMLISSYKSEERFSHLVKYFLVLNDIISYQKIDFQNEAYLLHYFAMFENDKKNNLQYDIRLEKKFINRIEEIRSTKRESENHSKQNLINLLNEEINKYRDMGIELSEEEILKILLTKIKKD
;
A
#
# COMPACT_ATOMS: atom_id res chain seq x y z
N MET A 1 -20.41 29.68 -7.67
CA MET A 1 -19.22 30.37 -7.11
C MET A 1 -18.14 30.37 -8.19
N ASP A 2 -17.35 31.44 -8.34
CA ASP A 2 -16.34 31.55 -9.41
C ASP A 2 -14.94 31.33 -8.82
N VAL A 3 -14.34 30.18 -9.12
CA VAL A 3 -13.04 29.75 -8.58
C VAL A 3 -11.94 30.69 -9.08
N ARG A 4 -12.02 31.12 -10.34
CA ARG A 4 -11.01 31.98 -10.96
C ARG A 4 -10.99 33.36 -10.32
N LYS A 5 -12.16 33.97 -10.11
CA LYS A 5 -12.29 35.25 -9.39
C LYS A 5 -11.79 35.14 -7.95
N THR A 6 -12.07 34.03 -7.28
CA THR A 6 -11.60 33.79 -5.90
C THR A 6 -10.08 33.71 -5.83
N LEU A 7 -9.43 33.00 -6.75
CA LEU A 7 -7.97 32.95 -6.85
C LEU A 7 -7.38 34.33 -7.12
N GLN A 8 -7.93 35.07 -8.09
CA GLN A 8 -7.46 36.43 -8.43
C GLN A 8 -7.58 37.39 -7.25
N LYS A 9 -8.71 37.38 -6.53
CA LYS A 9 -8.92 38.20 -5.32
C LYS A 9 -7.88 37.92 -4.23
N ASN A 10 -7.39 36.69 -4.16
CA ASN A 10 -6.36 36.27 -3.22
C ASN A 10 -4.92 36.36 -3.80
N GLY A 11 -4.74 36.97 -4.98
CA GLY A 11 -3.42 37.17 -5.59
C GLY A 11 -2.79 35.90 -6.17
N LEU A 12 -3.57 34.85 -6.44
CA LEU A 12 -3.10 33.62 -7.07
C LEU A 12 -3.44 33.55 -8.55
N THR A 13 -2.47 33.08 -9.33
CA THR A 13 -2.69 32.72 -10.74
C THR A 13 -3.16 31.27 -10.84
N LEU A 14 -3.87 30.93 -11.92
CA LEU A 14 -4.23 29.54 -12.23
C LEU A 14 -3.00 28.64 -12.39
N PHE A 15 -1.90 29.20 -12.91
CA PHE A 15 -0.63 28.48 -13.02
C PHE A 15 -0.08 28.14 -11.64
N GLY A 16 0.05 29.14 -10.75
CA GLY A 16 0.54 28.91 -9.40
C GLY A 16 -0.34 27.95 -8.61
N PHE A 17 -1.67 28.01 -8.78
CA PHE A 17 -2.57 27.05 -8.13
C PHE A 17 -2.39 25.62 -8.69
N ALA A 18 -2.21 25.44 -10.00
CA ALA A 18 -1.93 24.13 -10.60
C ALA A 18 -0.61 23.53 -10.08
N GLU A 19 0.44 24.36 -9.97
CA GLU A 19 1.73 23.93 -9.41
C GLU A 19 1.61 23.51 -7.95
N MET A 20 0.85 24.27 -7.15
CA MET A 20 0.63 23.94 -5.73
C MET A 20 -0.10 22.62 -5.54
N LEU A 21 -1.04 22.30 -6.43
CA LEU A 21 -1.77 21.04 -6.44
C LEU A 21 -1.01 19.90 -7.13
N ASN A 22 0.15 20.16 -7.74
CA ASN A 22 0.92 19.20 -8.52
C ASN A 22 0.08 18.50 -9.61
N ILE A 23 -0.78 19.27 -10.29
CA ILE A 23 -1.60 18.81 -11.42
C ILE A 23 -1.34 19.63 -12.68
N SER A 24 -1.66 19.05 -13.83
CA SER A 24 -1.58 19.78 -15.09
C SER A 24 -2.62 20.90 -15.16
N ARG A 25 -2.32 21.99 -15.90
CA ARG A 25 -3.30 23.06 -16.15
C ARG A 25 -4.59 22.55 -16.83
N PRO A 26 -4.53 21.63 -17.81
CA PRO A 26 -5.74 20.99 -18.34
C PRO A 26 -6.57 20.29 -17.26
N THR A 27 -5.93 19.53 -16.38
CA THR A 27 -6.59 18.85 -15.25
C THR A 27 -7.26 19.86 -14.33
N LEU A 28 -6.54 20.91 -13.92
CA LEU A 28 -7.09 21.98 -13.09
C LEU A 28 -8.32 22.63 -13.73
N ASN A 29 -8.23 22.97 -15.03
CA ASN A 29 -9.35 23.56 -15.76
C ASN A 29 -10.57 22.63 -15.83
N SER A 30 -10.34 21.32 -16.00
CA SER A 30 -11.40 20.32 -15.94
C SER A 30 -12.08 20.31 -14.57
N TYR A 31 -11.29 20.25 -13.49
CA TYR A 31 -11.81 20.24 -12.12
C TYR A 31 -12.58 21.51 -11.77
N ILE A 32 -12.10 22.68 -12.18
CA ILE A 32 -12.83 23.95 -12.01
C ILE A 32 -14.20 23.87 -12.69
N ARG A 33 -14.28 23.41 -13.94
CA ARG A 33 -15.57 23.29 -14.66
C ARG A 33 -16.53 22.32 -13.97
N ILE A 34 -16.04 21.17 -13.54
CA ILE A 34 -16.82 20.15 -12.85
C ILE A 34 -17.39 20.72 -11.54
N PHE A 35 -16.55 21.35 -10.74
CA PHE A 35 -16.93 21.94 -9.46
C PHE A 35 -17.91 23.12 -9.61
N GLU A 36 -17.66 24.03 -10.56
CA GLU A 36 -18.55 25.18 -10.82
C GLU A 36 -19.91 24.76 -11.38
N ALA A 37 -19.98 23.59 -12.04
CA ALA A 37 -21.23 22.96 -12.48
C ALA A 37 -21.97 22.23 -11.34
N GLY A 38 -21.45 22.22 -10.11
CA GLY A 38 -22.05 21.53 -8.95
C GLY A 38 -21.88 20.01 -8.97
N SER A 39 -20.97 19.49 -9.79
CA SER A 39 -20.65 18.06 -9.85
C SER A 39 -19.40 17.72 -9.02
N ASN A 40 -19.27 16.46 -8.63
CA ASN A 40 -18.10 15.98 -7.86
C ASN A 40 -16.88 15.82 -8.77
N ILE A 41 -15.75 16.37 -8.34
CA ILE A 41 -14.43 16.12 -8.93
C ILE A 41 -14.11 14.63 -8.76
N PRO A 42 -13.66 13.93 -9.83
CA PRO A 42 -13.42 12.48 -9.77
C PRO A 42 -12.41 12.02 -8.72
N ASN A 43 -11.49 12.89 -8.29
CA ASN A 43 -10.50 12.59 -7.28
C ASN A 43 -10.92 13.21 -5.94
N ALA A 44 -11.13 12.38 -4.92
CA ALA A 44 -11.67 12.79 -3.63
C ALA A 44 -10.77 13.78 -2.89
N LYS A 45 -9.43 13.66 -3.01
CA LYS A 45 -8.50 14.62 -2.39
C LYS A 45 -8.69 16.02 -2.96
N TYR A 46 -8.78 16.14 -4.29
CA TYR A 46 -9.01 17.43 -4.92
C TYR A 46 -10.44 17.94 -4.69
N GLN A 47 -11.44 17.05 -4.59
CA GLN A 47 -12.78 17.44 -4.15
C GLN A 47 -12.74 18.15 -2.79
N ILE A 48 -12.12 17.53 -1.78
CA ILE A 48 -11.97 18.11 -0.43
C ILE A 48 -11.27 19.48 -0.49
N ILE A 49 -10.17 19.59 -1.26
CA ILE A 49 -9.43 20.85 -1.40
C ILE A 49 -10.33 21.94 -1.99
N PHE A 50 -11.09 21.62 -3.03
CA PHE A 50 -11.96 22.59 -3.71
C PHE A 50 -13.12 23.01 -2.81
N GLU A 51 -13.78 22.07 -2.14
CA GLU A 51 -14.86 22.38 -1.19
C GLU A 51 -14.36 23.29 -0.06
N GLU A 52 -13.20 22.98 0.52
CA GLU A 52 -12.65 23.69 1.66
C GLU A 52 -12.15 25.10 1.32
N LEU A 53 -11.77 25.34 0.06
CA LEU A 53 -11.31 26.63 -0.44
C LEU A 53 -12.43 27.45 -1.12
N PHE A 54 -13.43 26.78 -1.70
CA PHE A 54 -14.37 27.41 -2.64
C PHE A 54 -15.86 27.08 -2.44
N ASN A 55 -16.29 26.37 -1.39
CA ASN A 55 -17.74 26.27 -1.11
C ASN A 55 -18.31 27.54 -0.47
N TYR A 56 -17.47 28.31 0.24
CA TYR A 56 -17.89 29.49 0.99
C TYR A 56 -16.91 30.63 0.80
N SER A 57 -17.38 31.87 1.01
CA SER A 57 -16.49 33.03 0.97
C SER A 57 -15.60 33.05 2.22
N LEU A 58 -14.30 32.84 2.04
CA LEU A 58 -13.32 32.88 3.12
C LEU A 58 -12.66 34.26 3.21
N PRO A 59 -12.40 34.76 4.44
CA PRO A 59 -11.46 35.86 4.64
C PRO A 59 -10.08 35.52 4.07
N LYS A 60 -9.38 36.50 3.50
CA LYS A 60 -8.08 36.30 2.84
C LYS A 60 -7.07 35.51 3.70
N LYS A 61 -6.92 35.87 4.98
CA LYS A 61 -6.02 35.17 5.92
C LYS A 61 -6.39 33.69 6.11
N GLU A 62 -7.68 33.39 6.15
CA GLU A 62 -8.15 32.00 6.30
C GLU A 62 -7.95 31.20 5.02
N PHE A 63 -8.23 31.81 3.86
CA PHE A 63 -7.95 31.23 2.56
C PHE A 63 -6.46 30.88 2.42
N GLU A 64 -5.56 31.82 2.73
CA GLU A 64 -4.10 31.60 2.69
C GLU A 64 -3.67 30.47 3.64
N LYS A 65 -4.24 30.41 4.85
CA LYS A 65 -3.94 29.33 5.81
C LYS A 65 -4.37 27.97 5.28
N LYS A 66 -5.61 27.84 4.78
CA LYS A 66 -6.11 26.58 4.20
C LYS A 66 -5.31 26.18 2.96
N LEU A 67 -5.02 27.13 2.09
CA LEU A 67 -4.23 26.92 0.89
C LEU A 67 -2.83 26.39 1.22
N ASN A 68 -2.14 26.98 2.19
CA ASN A 68 -0.83 26.51 2.66
C ASN A 68 -0.91 25.11 3.30
N LYS A 69 -1.96 24.83 4.08
CA LYS A 69 -2.21 23.48 4.62
C LYS A 69 -2.28 22.45 3.49
N TYR A 70 -3.09 22.69 2.46
CA TYR A 70 -3.25 21.74 1.35
C TYR A 70 -2.01 21.64 0.46
N ARG A 71 -1.29 22.74 0.25
CA ARG A 71 0.03 22.71 -0.40
C ARG A 71 0.98 21.75 0.32
N ASN A 72 1.08 21.89 1.65
CA ASN A 72 1.98 21.06 2.45
C ASN A 72 1.54 19.58 2.42
N LEU A 73 0.24 19.30 2.43
CA LEU A 73 -0.29 17.94 2.29
C LEU A 73 0.05 17.34 0.92
N VAL A 74 -0.18 18.06 -0.19
CA VAL A 74 0.17 17.60 -1.54
C VAL A 74 1.67 17.37 -1.69
N GLN A 75 2.49 18.28 -1.17
CA GLN A 75 3.95 18.13 -1.20
C GLN A 75 4.43 16.93 -0.37
N ARG A 76 3.86 16.73 0.83
CA ARG A 76 4.13 15.55 1.66
C ARG A 76 3.77 14.27 0.91
N ASP A 77 2.55 14.19 0.38
CA ASP A 77 2.06 13.00 -0.33
C ASP A 77 2.91 12.69 -1.57
N LYS A 78 3.32 13.73 -2.31
CA LYS A 78 4.27 13.61 -3.43
C LYS A 78 5.62 13.05 -2.97
N SER A 79 6.19 13.61 -1.89
CA SER A 79 7.48 13.15 -1.35
C SER A 79 7.45 11.70 -0.86
N MET A 80 6.27 11.22 -0.46
CA MET A 80 6.03 9.86 0.00
C MET A 80 5.62 8.90 -1.13
N GLY A 81 5.41 9.39 -2.35
CA GLY A 81 4.96 8.57 -3.48
C GLY A 81 3.51 8.09 -3.39
N VAL A 82 2.65 8.79 -2.62
CA VAL A 82 1.25 8.39 -2.35
C VAL A 82 0.23 9.39 -2.88
N LEU A 83 0.65 10.28 -3.79
CA LEU A 83 -0.24 11.31 -4.33
C LEU A 83 -1.48 10.72 -5.01
N GLU A 84 -1.29 9.61 -5.75
CA GLU A 84 -2.34 8.92 -6.51
C GLU A 84 -3.27 8.06 -5.65
N LEU A 85 -2.91 7.79 -4.39
CA LEU A 85 -3.78 7.06 -3.48
C LEU A 85 -5.00 7.90 -3.11
N GLU A 86 -6.11 7.24 -2.80
CA GLU A 86 -7.27 7.90 -2.20
C GLU A 86 -6.94 8.46 -0.80
N ALA A 87 -7.80 9.37 -0.31
CA ALA A 87 -7.59 10.04 0.97
C ALA A 87 -7.43 9.05 2.14
N ASP A 88 -8.37 8.13 2.31
CA ASP A 88 -8.35 7.15 3.41
C ASP A 88 -7.11 6.23 3.35
N ALA A 89 -6.72 5.80 2.15
CA ALA A 89 -5.52 4.99 1.93
C ALA A 89 -4.23 5.78 2.28
N THR A 90 -4.20 7.07 1.97
CA THR A 90 -3.09 7.97 2.31
C THR A 90 -2.99 8.17 3.81
N ASP A 91 -4.11 8.34 4.50
CA ASP A 91 -4.15 8.50 5.96
C ASP A 91 -3.69 7.22 6.66
N LEU A 92 -4.12 6.04 6.18
CA LEU A 92 -3.62 4.76 6.67
C LEU A 92 -2.10 4.63 6.46
N PHE A 93 -1.62 4.87 5.24
CA PHE A 93 -0.19 4.81 4.91
C PHE A 93 0.64 5.73 5.81
N THR A 94 0.24 6.99 5.92
CA THR A 94 0.98 7.99 6.71
C THR A 94 0.97 7.64 8.20
N SER A 95 -0.14 7.10 8.72
CA SER A 95 -0.23 6.62 10.10
C SER A 95 0.72 5.44 10.36
N VAL A 96 0.74 4.45 9.46
CA VAL A 96 1.64 3.28 9.54
C VAL A 96 3.09 3.74 9.51
N ILE A 97 3.50 4.53 8.50
CA ILE A 97 4.88 5.02 8.38
C ILE A 97 5.31 5.83 9.60
N ARG A 98 4.42 6.66 10.15
CA ARG A 98 4.69 7.43 11.37
C ARG A 98 4.97 6.51 12.56
N ASN A 99 4.18 5.45 12.75
CA ASN A 99 4.36 4.50 13.84
C ASN A 99 5.66 3.71 13.68
N ILE A 100 5.96 3.22 12.47
CA ILE A 100 7.23 2.54 12.16
C ILE A 100 8.40 3.46 12.47
N LYS A 101 8.40 4.70 11.97
CA LYS A 101 9.47 5.68 12.23
C LYS A 101 9.66 5.93 13.73
N LYS A 102 8.57 6.04 14.48
CA LYS A 102 8.62 6.27 15.93
C LYS A 102 9.30 5.10 16.66
N ASP A 103 8.95 3.86 16.31
CA ASP A 103 9.51 2.66 16.94
C ASP A 103 10.98 2.44 16.57
N PHE A 104 11.36 2.62 15.30
CA PHE A 104 12.77 2.59 14.91
C PHE A 104 13.60 3.69 15.61
N SER A 105 12.99 4.85 15.89
CA SER A 105 13.67 5.95 16.58
C SER A 105 13.82 5.73 18.09
N SER A 106 13.06 4.81 18.72
CA SER A 106 13.22 4.52 20.15
C SER A 106 14.41 3.63 20.46
N GLY A 107 15.04 3.03 19.45
CA GLY A 107 16.28 2.24 19.59
C GLY A 107 16.09 0.83 20.16
N ASN A 108 14.86 0.41 20.43
CA ASN A 108 14.49 -0.90 20.99
C ASN A 108 13.45 -1.65 20.13
N TYR A 109 13.43 -1.38 18.82
CA TYR A 109 12.54 -2.07 17.89
C TYR A 109 12.92 -3.56 17.79
N ASP A 110 11.92 -4.42 17.59
CA ASP A 110 12.14 -5.85 17.37
C ASP A 110 12.16 -6.16 15.87
N GLU A 111 13.32 -6.54 15.35
CA GLU A 111 13.51 -6.89 13.93
C GLU A 111 12.54 -7.98 13.46
N ASN A 112 12.25 -8.98 14.30
CA ASN A 112 11.37 -10.09 13.94
C ASN A 112 9.93 -9.63 13.68
N ILE A 113 9.45 -8.62 14.40
CA ILE A 113 8.13 -8.02 14.18
C ILE A 113 8.06 -7.44 12.76
N TYR A 114 9.09 -6.72 12.33
CA TYR A 114 9.10 -6.10 11.01
C TYR A 114 9.31 -7.09 9.87
N ILE A 115 10.11 -8.14 10.08
CA ILE A 115 10.20 -9.27 9.16
C ILE A 115 8.82 -9.93 9.00
N PHE A 116 8.10 -10.15 10.10
CA PHE A 116 6.76 -10.72 10.06
C PHE A 116 5.76 -9.80 9.34
N ILE A 117 5.78 -8.48 9.60
CA ILE A 117 4.95 -7.51 8.89
C ILE A 117 5.21 -7.57 7.37
N ASN A 118 6.47 -7.63 6.95
CA ASN A 118 6.84 -7.75 5.54
C ASN A 118 6.31 -9.05 4.92
N MET A 119 6.44 -10.17 5.64
CA MET A 119 5.88 -11.45 5.20
C MET A 119 4.34 -11.38 5.09
N LEU A 120 3.67 -10.79 6.07
CA LEU A 120 2.21 -10.65 6.10
C LEU A 120 1.72 -9.80 4.93
N ILE A 121 2.28 -8.60 4.71
CA ILE A 121 1.87 -7.70 3.62
C ILE A 121 2.11 -8.33 2.24
N SER A 122 3.21 -9.07 2.06
CA SER A 122 3.54 -9.70 0.78
C SER A 122 2.69 -10.94 0.46
N SER A 123 2.09 -11.56 1.48
CA SER A 123 1.51 -12.91 1.33
C SER A 123 0.04 -13.03 1.76
N TYR A 124 -0.57 -12.04 2.43
CA TYR A 124 -1.94 -12.16 2.96
C TYR A 124 -3.03 -12.42 1.90
N LYS A 125 -2.75 -12.10 0.63
CA LYS A 125 -3.68 -12.35 -0.49
C LYS A 125 -3.70 -13.81 -0.92
N SER A 126 -2.60 -14.54 -0.73
CA SER A 126 -2.47 -15.96 -1.09
C SER A 126 -2.55 -16.88 0.13
N GLU A 127 -2.34 -16.35 1.33
CA GLU A 127 -2.43 -17.09 2.60
C GLU A 127 -3.56 -16.53 3.47
N GLU A 128 -4.73 -17.15 3.38
CA GLU A 128 -5.94 -16.72 4.09
C GLU A 128 -5.76 -16.68 5.62
N ARG A 129 -4.92 -17.57 6.17
CA ARG A 129 -4.65 -17.64 7.61
C ARG A 129 -4.08 -16.34 8.18
N PHE A 130 -3.35 -15.55 7.39
CA PHE A 130 -2.91 -14.22 7.84
C PHE A 130 -4.08 -13.25 8.01
N SER A 131 -5.04 -13.27 7.10
CA SER A 131 -6.25 -12.44 7.20
C SER A 131 -7.11 -12.88 8.39
N HIS A 132 -7.23 -14.19 8.65
CA HIS A 132 -7.92 -14.72 9.84
C HIS A 132 -7.28 -14.22 11.13
N LEU A 133 -5.96 -14.30 11.25
CA LEU A 133 -5.23 -13.84 12.44
C LEU A 133 -5.38 -12.33 12.66
N VAL A 134 -5.29 -11.52 11.59
CA VAL A 134 -5.53 -10.08 11.67
C VAL A 134 -6.96 -9.79 12.12
N LYS A 135 -7.96 -10.46 11.53
CA LYS A 135 -9.38 -10.26 11.88
C LYS A 135 -9.65 -10.58 13.35
N TYR A 136 -9.02 -11.62 13.90
CA TYR A 136 -9.09 -11.93 15.33
C TYR A 136 -8.69 -10.75 16.22
N PHE A 137 -7.51 -10.16 15.98
CA PHE A 137 -7.06 -9.01 16.77
C PHE A 137 -7.92 -7.78 16.53
N LEU A 138 -8.38 -7.53 15.31
CA LEU A 138 -9.25 -6.39 15.02
C LEU A 138 -10.63 -6.51 15.69
N VAL A 139 -11.20 -7.71 15.79
CA VAL A 139 -12.46 -7.96 16.51
C VAL A 139 -12.28 -7.78 18.01
N LEU A 140 -11.22 -8.35 18.60
CA LEU A 140 -10.96 -8.22 20.03
C LEU A 140 -10.72 -6.77 20.48
N ASN A 141 -10.20 -5.92 19.59
CA ASN A 141 -9.95 -4.51 19.87
C ASN A 141 -11.09 -3.58 19.39
N ASP A 142 -12.26 -4.15 19.07
CA ASP A 142 -13.47 -3.43 18.62
C ASP A 142 -13.26 -2.53 17.38
N ILE A 143 -12.21 -2.81 16.59
CA ILE A 143 -12.02 -2.18 15.27
C ILE A 143 -12.99 -2.78 14.26
N ILE A 144 -13.26 -4.08 14.37
CA ILE A 144 -14.35 -4.76 13.68
C ILE A 144 -15.38 -5.17 14.73
N SER A 145 -16.57 -4.58 14.67
CA SER A 145 -17.66 -4.94 15.57
C SER A 145 -17.99 -6.43 15.49
N TYR A 146 -18.04 -7.11 16.65
CA TYR A 146 -18.37 -8.53 16.74
C TYR A 146 -19.77 -8.87 16.22
N GLN A 147 -20.68 -7.88 16.16
CA GLN A 147 -22.04 -8.05 15.64
C GLN A 147 -22.05 -8.37 14.13
N LYS A 148 -20.96 -8.06 13.42
CA LYS A 148 -20.79 -8.35 11.99
C LYS A 148 -20.17 -9.72 11.74
N ILE A 149 -19.89 -10.48 12.79
CA ILE A 149 -19.19 -11.76 12.71
C ILE A 149 -20.20 -12.90 12.66
N ASP A 150 -20.05 -13.75 11.67
CA ASP A 150 -20.75 -15.03 11.62
C ASP A 150 -19.86 -16.10 12.25
N PHE A 151 -20.05 -16.37 13.54
CA PHE A 151 -19.23 -17.34 14.26
C PHE A 151 -19.37 -18.79 13.77
N GLN A 152 -20.40 -19.12 12.97
CA GLN A 152 -20.48 -20.45 12.36
C GLN A 152 -19.46 -20.60 11.23
N ASN A 153 -19.37 -19.59 10.36
CA ASN A 153 -18.43 -19.57 9.24
C ASN A 153 -17.03 -19.11 9.66
N GLU A 154 -16.93 -18.36 10.75
CA GLU A 154 -15.68 -17.77 11.26
C GLU A 154 -15.25 -18.38 12.60
N ALA A 155 -15.52 -19.68 12.78
CA ALA A 155 -15.23 -20.42 14.01
C ALA A 155 -13.74 -20.36 14.42
N TYR A 156 -12.82 -20.11 13.48
CA TYR A 156 -11.40 -19.90 13.76
C TYR A 156 -11.17 -18.80 14.81
N LEU A 157 -12.02 -17.77 14.88
CA LEU A 157 -11.94 -16.70 15.88
C LEU A 157 -12.08 -17.25 17.30
N LEU A 158 -12.99 -18.20 17.51
CA LEU A 158 -13.22 -18.84 18.80
C LEU A 158 -12.07 -19.79 19.16
N HIS A 159 -11.52 -20.51 18.17
CA HIS A 159 -10.35 -21.36 18.37
C HIS A 159 -9.09 -20.56 18.72
N TYR A 160 -8.86 -19.42 18.07
CA TYR A 160 -7.78 -18.52 18.41
C TYR A 160 -7.98 -17.94 19.82
N PHE A 161 -9.19 -17.51 20.17
CA PHE A 161 -9.49 -17.05 21.52
C PHE A 161 -9.15 -18.11 22.57
N ALA A 162 -9.59 -19.36 22.38
CA ALA A 162 -9.29 -20.45 23.29
C ALA A 162 -7.77 -20.72 23.42
N MET A 163 -7.04 -20.67 22.30
CA MET A 163 -5.58 -20.83 22.29
C MET A 163 -4.89 -19.74 23.10
N PHE A 164 -5.16 -18.47 22.80
CA PHE A 164 -4.51 -17.33 23.46
C PHE A 164 -4.93 -17.19 24.93
N GLU A 165 -6.16 -17.57 25.28
CA GLU A 165 -6.61 -17.58 26.68
C GLU A 165 -5.90 -18.68 27.49
N ASN A 166 -5.61 -19.84 26.89
CA ASN A 166 -4.79 -20.87 27.52
C ASN A 166 -3.33 -20.43 27.69
N ASP A 167 -2.77 -19.74 26.71
CA ASP A 167 -1.43 -19.13 26.81
C ASP A 167 -1.36 -18.11 27.95
N LYS A 168 -2.31 -17.17 27.99
CA LYS A 168 -2.41 -16.16 29.04
C LYS A 168 -2.53 -16.76 30.46
N LYS A 169 -3.15 -17.92 30.60
CA LYS A 169 -3.29 -18.65 31.87
C LYS A 169 -2.10 -19.55 32.20
N ASN A 170 -1.05 -19.56 31.38
CA ASN A 170 0.08 -20.48 31.48
C ASN A 170 -0.33 -21.97 31.45
N ASN A 171 -1.41 -22.29 30.73
CA ASN A 171 -1.92 -23.65 30.59
C ASN A 171 -1.32 -24.39 29.38
N LEU A 172 -0.40 -23.77 28.64
CA LEU A 172 0.30 -24.43 27.55
C LEU A 172 1.35 -25.39 28.11
N GLN A 173 1.16 -26.67 27.81
CA GLN A 173 2.12 -27.71 28.15
C GLN A 173 2.84 -28.18 26.90
N TYR A 174 4.12 -28.48 27.05
CA TYR A 174 4.92 -29.06 25.99
C TYR A 174 4.37 -30.45 25.59
N ASP A 175 4.14 -30.64 24.29
CA ASP A 175 3.71 -31.91 23.70
C ASP A 175 4.65 -32.29 22.55
N ILE A 176 5.46 -33.34 22.76
CA ILE A 176 6.39 -33.89 21.77
C ILE A 176 5.72 -34.25 20.43
N ARG A 177 4.43 -34.59 20.43
CA ARG A 177 3.69 -34.92 19.21
C ARG A 177 3.40 -33.66 18.41
N LEU A 178 3.09 -32.54 19.09
CA LEU A 178 2.90 -31.24 18.45
C LEU A 178 4.23 -30.69 17.91
N GLU A 179 5.32 -30.84 18.67
CA GLU A 179 6.66 -30.47 18.18
C GLU A 179 7.00 -31.19 16.88
N LYS A 180 6.83 -32.52 16.83
CA LYS A 180 7.10 -33.30 15.61
C LYS A 180 6.26 -32.81 14.42
N LYS A 181 4.98 -32.55 14.62
CA LYS A 181 4.10 -32.01 13.56
C LYS A 181 4.56 -30.61 13.12
N PHE A 182 4.99 -29.78 14.06
CA PHE A 182 5.48 -28.44 13.78
C PHE A 182 6.79 -28.46 12.98
N ILE A 183 7.76 -29.29 13.36
CA ILE A 183 9.01 -29.50 12.62
C ILE A 183 8.73 -30.01 11.21
N ASN A 184 7.86 -31.02 11.06
CA ASN A 184 7.49 -31.51 9.73
C ASN A 184 6.91 -30.39 8.86
N ARG A 185 6.03 -29.56 9.43
CA ARG A 185 5.46 -28.42 8.70
C ARG A 185 6.51 -27.38 8.30
N ILE A 186 7.52 -27.14 9.13
CA ILE A 186 8.64 -26.26 8.79
C ILE A 186 9.40 -26.81 7.57
N GLU A 187 9.69 -28.12 7.55
CA GLU A 187 10.40 -28.75 6.44
C GLU A 187 9.58 -28.76 5.14
N GLU A 188 8.27 -29.01 5.21
CA GLU A 188 7.35 -28.88 4.07
C GLU A 188 7.39 -27.47 3.46
N ILE A 189 7.33 -26.43 4.30
CA ILE A 189 7.37 -25.04 3.83
C ILE A 189 8.74 -24.74 3.18
N ARG A 190 9.83 -25.24 3.77
CA ARG A 190 11.18 -25.07 3.22
C ARG A 190 11.33 -25.76 1.87
N SER A 191 10.81 -26.98 1.70
CA SER A 191 10.90 -27.70 0.43
C SER A 191 10.10 -26.99 -0.66
N THR A 192 8.85 -26.62 -0.39
CA THR A 192 8.01 -25.86 -1.34
C THR A 192 8.67 -24.56 -1.77
N LYS A 193 9.29 -23.82 -0.84
CA LYS A 193 10.00 -22.58 -1.16
C LYS A 193 11.20 -22.84 -2.08
N ARG A 194 12.02 -23.85 -1.79
CA ARG A 194 13.17 -24.24 -2.64
C ARG A 194 12.72 -24.66 -4.04
N GLU A 195 11.64 -25.44 -4.14
CA GLU A 195 11.08 -25.87 -5.42
C GLU A 195 10.59 -24.67 -6.25
N SER A 196 9.88 -23.73 -5.62
CA SER A 196 9.43 -22.50 -6.27
C SER A 196 10.61 -21.65 -6.74
N GLU A 197 11.64 -21.46 -5.91
CA GLU A 197 12.85 -20.71 -6.28
C GLU A 197 13.60 -21.37 -7.45
N ASN A 198 13.72 -22.70 -7.43
CA ASN A 198 14.35 -23.46 -8.51
C ASN A 198 13.54 -23.37 -9.80
N HIS A 199 12.22 -23.47 -9.71
CA HIS A 199 11.33 -23.33 -10.87
C HIS A 199 11.45 -21.93 -11.48
N SER A 200 11.43 -20.86 -10.68
CA SER A 200 11.63 -19.49 -11.16
C SER A 200 12.99 -19.30 -11.82
N LYS A 201 14.07 -19.83 -11.23
CA LYS A 201 15.41 -19.81 -11.84
C LYS A 201 15.44 -20.55 -13.18
N GLN A 202 14.83 -21.73 -13.24
CA GLN A 202 14.80 -22.53 -14.46
C GLN A 202 14.00 -21.84 -15.56
N ASN A 203 12.87 -21.21 -15.23
CA ASN A 203 12.09 -20.43 -16.19
C ASN A 203 12.90 -19.25 -16.75
N LEU A 204 13.67 -18.54 -15.92
CA LEU A 204 14.57 -17.48 -16.38
C LEU A 204 15.66 -18.01 -17.32
N ILE A 205 16.29 -19.15 -16.99
CA ILE A 205 17.30 -19.80 -17.83
C ILE A 205 16.70 -20.23 -19.18
N ASN A 206 15.48 -20.78 -19.16
CA ASN A 206 14.80 -21.20 -20.39
C ASN A 206 14.47 -20.00 -21.27
N LEU A 207 13.89 -18.93 -20.71
CA LEU A 207 13.63 -17.68 -21.43
C LEU A 207 14.90 -17.09 -22.06
N LEU A 208 16.01 -17.15 -21.32
CA LEU A 208 17.31 -16.70 -21.80
C LEU A 208 17.80 -17.54 -22.99
N ASN A 209 17.74 -18.87 -22.85
CA ASN A 209 18.19 -19.80 -23.88
C ASN A 209 17.34 -19.71 -25.15
N GLU A 210 16.01 -19.57 -25.03
CA GLU A 210 15.11 -19.38 -26.18
C GLU A 210 15.50 -18.15 -26.99
N GLU A 211 15.80 -17.04 -26.33
CA GLU A 211 16.14 -15.80 -27.01
C GLU A 211 17.55 -15.86 -27.61
N ILE A 212 18.55 -16.40 -26.90
CA ILE A 212 19.90 -16.61 -27.46
C ILE A 212 19.81 -17.50 -28.71
N ASN A 213 19.05 -18.59 -28.66
CA ASN A 213 18.88 -19.48 -29.80
C ASN A 213 18.21 -18.77 -30.98
N LYS A 214 17.17 -17.95 -30.73
CA LYS A 214 16.51 -17.18 -31.78
C LYS A 214 17.46 -16.22 -32.52
N TYR A 215 18.34 -15.52 -31.80
CA TYR A 215 19.34 -14.65 -32.43
C TYR A 215 20.45 -15.45 -33.11
N ARG A 216 20.87 -16.57 -32.51
CA ARG A 216 21.85 -17.50 -33.12
C ARG A 216 21.33 -18.09 -34.44
N ASP A 217 20.05 -18.44 -34.51
CA ASP A 217 19.39 -18.95 -35.71
C ASP A 217 19.32 -17.88 -36.82
N MET A 218 19.36 -16.59 -36.44
CA MET A 218 19.52 -15.46 -37.37
C MET A 218 20.98 -15.15 -37.72
N GLY A 219 21.93 -15.94 -37.22
CA GLY A 219 23.37 -15.72 -37.40
C GLY A 219 23.93 -14.53 -36.62
N ILE A 220 23.18 -14.05 -35.62
CA ILE A 220 23.57 -12.91 -34.78
C ILE A 220 24.16 -13.47 -33.48
N GLU A 221 25.43 -13.16 -33.24
CA GLU A 221 26.09 -13.45 -31.98
C GLU A 221 25.86 -12.29 -31.01
N LEU A 222 25.19 -12.56 -29.90
CA LEU A 222 24.88 -11.55 -28.90
C LEU A 222 26.03 -11.41 -27.90
N SER A 223 26.40 -10.18 -27.58
CA SER A 223 27.24 -9.87 -26.43
C SER A 223 26.46 -10.00 -25.11
N GLU A 224 27.18 -10.13 -23.99
CA GLU A 224 26.57 -10.20 -22.65
C GLU A 224 25.71 -8.96 -22.33
N GLU A 225 26.09 -7.76 -22.79
CA GLU A 225 25.32 -6.54 -22.58
C GLU A 225 23.98 -6.53 -23.35
N GLU A 226 23.97 -7.12 -24.55
CA GLU A 226 22.76 -7.22 -25.38
C GLU A 226 21.80 -8.25 -24.79
N ILE A 227 22.33 -9.37 -24.33
CA ILE A 227 21.57 -10.39 -23.58
C ILE A 227 20.90 -9.75 -22.35
N LEU A 228 21.65 -8.96 -21.58
CA LEU A 228 21.15 -8.29 -20.39
C LEU A 228 20.03 -7.27 -20.71
N LYS A 229 20.16 -6.51 -21.81
CA LYS A 229 19.12 -5.57 -22.27
C LYS A 229 17.83 -6.27 -22.67
N ILE A 230 17.94 -7.42 -23.33
CA ILE A 230 16.76 -8.19 -23.77
C ILE A 230 16.03 -8.79 -22.56
N LEU A 231 16.76 -9.35 -21.59
CA LEU A 231 16.18 -9.82 -20.33
C LEU A 231 15.43 -8.70 -19.59
N LEU A 232 16.04 -7.52 -19.46
CA LEU A 232 15.44 -6.38 -18.76
C LEU A 232 14.18 -5.83 -19.44
N THR A 233 14.06 -5.97 -20.77
CA THR A 233 12.87 -5.53 -21.50
C THR A 233 11.73 -6.55 -21.42
N LYS A 234 12.03 -7.84 -21.30
CA LYS A 234 11.03 -8.90 -21.11
C LYS A 234 10.49 -8.96 -19.69
N ILE A 235 11.35 -8.87 -18.68
CA ILE A 235 10.94 -8.86 -17.25
C ILE A 235 10.04 -7.66 -16.92
N LYS A 236 10.14 -6.55 -17.67
CA LYS A 236 9.28 -5.36 -17.49
C LYS A 236 7.91 -5.46 -18.15
N LYS A 237 7.64 -6.50 -18.94
CA LYS A 237 6.38 -6.66 -19.68
C LYS A 237 5.38 -7.60 -19.00
N ASP A 238 5.80 -8.32 -17.97
CA ASP A 238 4.95 -9.14 -17.08
C ASP A 238 4.76 -8.46 -15.72
#